data_AF-A0A382PEY9-F1
#
_entry.id   AF-A0A382PEY9-F1
#
_cell.length_a   1.000
_cell.length_b   1.000
_cell.length_c   1.000
_cell.angle_alpha   90.00
_cell.angle_beta   90.00
_cell.angle_gamma   90.00
#
_symmetry.space_group_name_H-M   'P 1'
#
loop_
_entity.id
_entity.type
_entity.pdbx_description
1 polymer ?
#
loop_
_entity_poly.entity_id
_entity_poly.type
_entity_poly.pdbx_seq_one_letter_code
_entity_poly.pdbx_strand_id
1 'polypeptide(L)'
;VKDYDEFHLHLDETTLQDQGARCMDCGIPFCHTGQTLPTNSPFASGCPINNLIPEWNDLVYRGLWREALERLHKTNNFPEFTGRVCPAPCEGSCVLGMTEPAVTIKNIEVSIVD
;
A
#
# COMPACT_ATOMS: atom_id res chain seq x y z
N VAL A 1 10.02 17.47 21.11
CA VAL A 1 10.86 16.85 20.06
C VAL A 1 12.31 17.03 20.47
N LYS A 2 13.03 15.95 20.81
CA LYS A 2 14.42 15.99 21.31
C LYS A 2 15.38 15.11 20.49
N ASP A 3 14.84 14.35 19.55
CA ASP A 3 15.50 13.37 18.68
C ASP A 3 14.94 13.51 17.26
N TYR A 4 15.59 12.81 16.32
CA TYR A 4 15.19 12.70 14.91
C TYR A 4 14.80 11.25 14.57
N ASP A 5 14.40 10.48 15.58
CA ASP A 5 14.06 9.07 15.39
C ASP A 5 12.78 8.94 14.57
N GLU A 6 12.61 7.79 13.91
CA GLU A 6 11.43 7.52 13.11
C GLU A 6 10.18 7.52 14.00
N PHE A 7 9.19 8.34 13.63
CA PHE A 7 7.96 8.51 14.43
C PHE A 7 6.84 7.54 14.05
N HIS A 8 6.97 6.86 12.90
CA HIS A 8 6.07 5.78 12.52
C HIS A 8 6.61 4.49 13.11
N LEU A 9 5.81 3.85 13.96
CA LEU A 9 6.11 2.54 14.49
C LEU A 9 5.53 1.47 13.57
N HIS A 10 6.29 0.40 13.36
CA HIS A 10 5.81 -0.77 12.66
C HIS A 10 4.67 -1.42 13.43
N LEU A 11 3.67 -1.86 12.66
CA LEU A 11 2.62 -2.72 13.18
C LEU A 11 3.20 -4.11 13.40
N ASP A 12 2.67 -4.83 14.38
CA ASP A 12 3.00 -6.24 14.55
C ASP A 12 2.51 -7.06 13.35
N GLU A 13 3.15 -8.20 13.11
CA GLU A 13 2.84 -9.09 11.98
C GLU A 13 1.37 -9.53 11.97
N THR A 14 0.77 -9.79 13.13
CA THR A 14 -0.64 -10.21 13.19
C THR A 14 -1.59 -9.10 12.74
N THR A 15 -1.34 -7.85 13.15
CA THR A 15 -2.08 -6.68 12.69
C THR A 15 -1.89 -6.44 11.19
N LEU A 16 -0.69 -6.66 10.66
CA LEU A 16 -0.42 -6.55 9.21
C LEU A 16 -1.16 -7.62 8.41
N GLN A 17 -1.19 -8.86 8.90
CA GLN A 17 -1.96 -9.94 8.31
C GLN A 17 -3.46 -9.63 8.35
N ASP A 18 -3.98 -9.12 9.46
CA ASP A 18 -5.37 -8.68 9.59
C ASP A 18 -5.69 -7.53 8.63
N GLN A 19 -4.79 -6.57 8.43
CA GLN A 19 -4.98 -5.51 7.42
C GLN A 19 -4.96 -6.07 6.00
N GLY A 20 -4.08 -7.02 5.69
CA GLY A 20 -4.06 -7.74 4.42
C GLY A 20 -5.38 -8.46 4.16
N ALA A 21 -5.96 -9.11 5.19
CA ALA A 21 -7.23 -9.83 5.12
C ALA A 21 -8.44 -8.94 4.79
N ARG A 22 -8.36 -7.64 5.07
CA ARG A 22 -9.41 -6.66 4.73
C ARG A 22 -9.44 -6.33 3.23
N CYS A 23 -8.41 -6.72 2.47
CA CYS A 23 -8.41 -6.55 1.03
C CYS A 23 -9.51 -7.41 0.39
N MET A 24 -10.42 -6.78 -0.35
CA MET A 24 -11.56 -7.47 -0.97
C MET A 24 -11.23 -8.16 -2.29
N ASP A 25 -9.96 -8.22 -2.69
CA ASP A 25 -9.49 -8.72 -3.99
C ASP A 25 -10.37 -8.24 -5.17
N CYS A 26 -10.48 -6.91 -5.31
CA CYS A 26 -11.38 -6.29 -6.27
C CYS A 26 -11.03 -6.71 -7.71
N GLY A 27 -12.01 -7.23 -8.46
CA GLY A 27 -11.79 -7.65 -9.86
C GLY A 27 -11.34 -6.51 -10.80
N ILE A 28 -11.71 -5.26 -10.49
CA ILE A 28 -11.11 -4.06 -11.09
C ILE A 28 -10.55 -3.20 -9.95
N PRO A 29 -9.26 -3.35 -9.60
CA PRO A 29 -8.68 -2.71 -8.43
C PRO A 29 -8.31 -1.24 -8.70
N PHE A 30 -9.14 -0.31 -8.25
CA PHE A 30 -8.87 1.14 -8.36
C PHE A 30 -7.63 1.59 -7.58
N CYS A 31 -7.21 0.84 -6.56
CA CYS A 31 -5.97 1.12 -5.83
C CYS A 31 -4.72 0.88 -6.71
N HIS A 32 -4.78 -0.09 -7.64
CA HIS A 32 -3.69 -0.41 -8.57
C HIS A 32 -3.62 0.62 -9.69
N THR A 33 -4.75 0.96 -10.32
CA THR A 33 -4.74 1.80 -11.53
C THR A 33 -4.51 3.28 -11.22
N GLY A 34 -3.33 3.78 -11.59
CA GLY A 34 -2.97 5.19 -11.47
C GLY A 34 -3.52 6.03 -12.62
N GLN A 35 -4.44 6.96 -12.36
CA GLN A 35 -4.78 8.02 -13.33
C GLN A 35 -4.51 9.40 -12.75
N THR A 36 -3.70 10.17 -13.47
CA THR A 36 -3.46 11.59 -13.17
C THR A 36 -4.73 12.38 -13.38
N LEU A 37 -5.12 13.18 -12.37
CA LEU A 37 -6.28 14.06 -12.46
C LEU A 37 -6.01 15.22 -13.46
N PRO A 38 -7.04 15.96 -13.92
CA PRO A 38 -6.95 16.89 -15.06
C PRO A 38 -5.76 17.86 -14.99
N THR A 39 -5.34 18.33 -16.18
CA THR A 39 -4.04 18.91 -16.58
C THR A 39 -3.35 19.95 -15.68
N ASN A 40 -3.97 20.42 -14.59
CA ASN A 40 -3.40 21.33 -13.60
C ASN A 40 -3.42 20.77 -12.16
N SER A 41 -3.63 19.47 -11.98
CA SER A 41 -3.66 18.80 -10.67
C SER A 41 -2.39 17.98 -10.43
N PRO A 42 -1.65 18.17 -9.32
CA PRO A 42 -0.54 17.30 -8.94
C PRO A 42 -1.02 15.94 -8.38
N PHE A 43 -2.34 15.72 -8.31
CA PHE A 43 -2.93 14.57 -7.64
C PHE A 43 -3.23 13.43 -8.64
N ALA A 44 -3.03 12.20 -8.18
CA ALA A 44 -3.40 10.98 -8.90
C ALA A 44 -4.50 10.24 -8.13
N SER A 45 -5.37 9.57 -8.88
CA SER A 45 -6.19 8.47 -8.36
C SER A 45 -5.40 7.17 -8.48
N GLY A 46 -5.52 6.28 -7.49
CA GLY A 46 -4.79 5.01 -7.42
C GLY A 46 -3.26 5.18 -7.33
N CYS A 47 -2.53 4.08 -7.50
CA CYS A 47 -1.08 4.07 -7.47
C CYS A 47 -0.47 4.55 -8.80
N PRO A 48 0.30 5.64 -8.85
CA PRO A 48 0.86 6.19 -10.11
C PRO A 48 1.79 5.24 -10.87
N ILE A 49 2.43 4.31 -10.17
CA ILE A 49 3.34 3.30 -10.76
C ILE A 49 2.62 1.99 -11.11
N ASN A 50 1.29 1.95 -11.00
CA ASN A 50 0.49 0.75 -11.19
C ASN A 50 0.99 -0.43 -10.34
N ASN A 51 1.17 -0.21 -9.04
CA ASN A 51 1.69 -1.23 -8.13
C ASN A 51 0.65 -2.34 -7.88
N LEU A 52 1.09 -3.60 -7.85
CA LEU A 52 0.26 -4.80 -7.80
C LEU A 52 -0.31 -5.09 -6.39
N ILE A 53 -0.97 -4.08 -5.82
CA ILE A 53 -1.41 -4.02 -4.42
C ILE A 53 -2.21 -5.22 -3.94
N PRO A 54 -3.27 -5.67 -4.65
CA PRO A 54 -4.05 -6.81 -4.17
C PRO A 54 -3.21 -8.08 -4.00
N GLU A 55 -2.20 -8.27 -4.85
CA GLU A 55 -1.42 -9.50 -4.88
C GLU A 55 -0.45 -9.59 -3.69
N TRP A 56 0.29 -8.52 -3.41
CA TRP A 56 1.18 -8.54 -2.24
C TRP A 56 0.41 -8.38 -0.92
N ASN A 57 -0.81 -7.82 -0.92
CA ASN A 57 -1.69 -7.88 0.25
C ASN A 57 -2.12 -9.32 0.57
N ASP A 58 -2.49 -10.12 -0.42
CA ASP A 58 -2.80 -11.56 -0.23
C ASP A 58 -1.58 -12.30 0.31
N LEU A 59 -0.39 -12.03 -0.24
CA LEU A 59 0.84 -12.67 0.20
C LEU A 59 1.17 -12.31 1.66
N VAL A 60 1.00 -11.04 2.06
CA VAL A 60 1.16 -10.62 3.46
C VAL A 60 0.15 -11.28 4.37
N TYR A 61 -1.13 -11.31 3.97
CA TYR A 61 -2.18 -12.03 4.73
C TYR A 61 -1.80 -13.51 4.97
N ARG A 62 -1.16 -14.15 4.00
CA ARG A 62 -0.73 -15.56 4.08
C ARG A 62 0.63 -15.76 4.76
N GLY A 63 1.29 -14.69 5.21
CA GLY A 63 2.63 -14.73 5.81
C GLY A 63 3.75 -15.05 4.82
N LEU A 64 3.52 -14.87 3.51
CA LEU A 64 4.47 -15.12 2.44
C LEU A 64 5.28 -13.86 2.12
N TRP A 65 6.05 -13.39 3.10
CA TRP A 65 6.76 -12.11 3.06
C TRP A 65 7.79 -12.00 1.94
N ARG A 66 8.52 -13.08 1.66
CA ARG A 66 9.54 -13.09 0.61
C ARG A 66 8.91 -12.96 -0.76
N GLU A 67 7.83 -13.68 -1.01
CA GLU A 67 7.06 -13.59 -2.24
C GLU A 67 6.41 -12.21 -2.37
N ALA A 68 5.91 -11.64 -1.26
CA ALA A 68 5.36 -10.29 -1.23
C ALA A 68 6.40 -9.25 -1.68
N LEU A 69 7.64 -9.36 -1.18
CA LEU A 69 8.76 -8.50 -1.57
C LEU A 69 9.12 -8.66 -3.05
N GLU A 70 9.25 -9.90 -3.52
CA GLU A 70 9.52 -10.19 -4.93
C GLU A 70 8.42 -9.65 -5.85
N ARG A 71 7.16 -9.68 -5.40
CA ARG A 71 6.02 -9.15 -6.14
C ARG A 71 5.99 -7.62 -6.15
N LEU A 72 6.22 -6.99 -4.99
CA LEU A 72 6.30 -5.54 -4.84
C LEU A 72 7.38 -4.93 -5.75
N HIS A 73 8.55 -5.55 -5.82
CA HIS A 73 9.65 -5.11 -6.67
C HIS A 73 9.43 -5.27 -8.17
N LYS A 74 8.36 -5.93 -8.62
CA LYS A 74 8.03 -5.99 -10.05
C LYS A 74 7.64 -4.63 -10.61
N THR A 75 7.08 -3.76 -9.79
CA THR A 75 6.56 -2.45 -10.20
C THR A 75 7.19 -1.29 -9.44
N ASN A 76 7.69 -1.52 -8.21
CA ASN A 76 8.30 -0.49 -7.38
C ASN A 76 9.79 -0.76 -7.14
N ASN A 77 10.64 0.17 -7.56
CA ASN A 77 12.09 0.10 -7.35
C ASN A 77 12.54 0.67 -5.99
N PHE A 78 11.75 1.51 -5.34
CA PHE A 78 12.07 2.14 -4.05
C PHE A 78 10.90 2.07 -3.04
N PRO A 79 10.40 0.86 -2.72
CA PRO A 79 9.32 0.69 -1.76
C PRO A 79 9.64 1.19 -0.34
N GLU A 80 10.91 1.22 0.06
CA GLU A 80 11.38 1.81 1.32
C GLU A 80 11.12 3.33 1.41
N PHE A 81 11.07 4.01 0.26
CA PHE A 81 10.78 5.44 0.17
C PHE A 81 9.29 5.69 -0.01
N THR A 82 8.63 4.98 -0.92
CA THR A 82 7.19 5.17 -1.17
C THR A 82 6.37 4.79 0.05
N GLY A 83 6.73 3.70 0.76
CA GLY A 83 6.07 3.28 1.98
C GLY A 83 6.12 4.32 3.11
N ARG A 84 7.08 5.25 3.08
CA ARG A 84 7.23 6.32 4.09
C ARG A 84 6.68 7.67 3.64
N VAL A 85 6.96 8.08 2.41
CA VAL A 85 6.72 9.46 1.94
C VAL A 85 5.46 9.58 1.08
N CYS A 86 4.97 8.50 0.48
CA CYS A 86 3.81 8.55 -0.40
C CYS A 86 2.57 9.12 0.34
N PRO A 87 1.78 10.01 -0.29
CA PRO A 87 0.51 10.49 0.25
C PRO A 87 -0.63 9.45 0.15
N ALA A 88 -0.33 8.21 -0.25
CA ALA A 88 -1.24 7.07 -0.32
C ALA A 88 -2.54 7.31 -1.13
N PRO A 89 -2.46 7.76 -2.41
CA PRO A 89 -3.65 7.89 -3.28
C PRO A 89 -4.34 6.54 -3.55
N CYS A 90 -3.60 5.44 -3.42
CA CYS A 90 -4.11 4.08 -3.47
C CYS A 90 -5.10 3.76 -2.34
N GLU A 91 -4.87 4.26 -1.12
CA GLU A 91 -5.80 4.12 0.01
C GLU A 91 -7.03 4.99 -0.20
N GLY A 92 -6.85 6.20 -0.71
CA GLY A 92 -7.96 7.07 -1.12
C GLY A 92 -8.84 6.50 -2.24
N SER A 93 -8.30 5.57 -3.03
CA SER A 93 -9.02 4.88 -4.11
C SER A 93 -9.46 3.47 -3.74
N CYS A 94 -9.27 3.05 -2.48
CA CYS A 94 -9.67 1.74 -2.01
C CYS A 94 -11.19 1.64 -1.94
N VAL A 95 -11.78 0.61 -2.56
CA VAL A 95 -13.25 0.40 -2.56
C VAL A 95 -13.79 0.21 -1.14
N LEU A 96 -13.03 -0.45 -0.26
CA LEU A 96 -13.42 -0.61 1.15
C LEU A 96 -13.62 0.75 1.83
N GLY A 97 -12.86 1.76 1.40
CA GLY A 97 -12.94 3.15 1.85
C GLY A 97 -14.32 3.80 1.71
N MET A 98 -15.23 3.21 0.92
CA MET A 98 -16.60 3.70 0.78
C MET A 98 -17.51 3.36 1.97
N THR A 99 -17.22 2.26 2.69
CA THR A 99 -18.06 1.76 3.78
C THR A 99 -17.32 1.68 5.12
N GLU A 100 -16.01 1.45 5.07
CA GLU A 100 -15.13 1.29 6.22
C GLU A 100 -13.80 2.02 5.97
N PRO A 101 -12.93 2.17 6.98
CA PRO A 101 -11.57 2.67 6.74
C PRO A 101 -10.87 1.82 5.67
N ALA A 102 -10.15 2.47 4.75
CA ALA A 102 -9.39 1.78 3.71
C ALA A 102 -8.38 0.76 4.30
N VAL A 103 -7.94 -0.18 3.48
CA VAL A 103 -6.78 -1.02 3.80
C VAL A 103 -5.55 -0.13 3.94
N THR A 104 -4.72 -0.37 4.96
CA THR A 104 -3.49 0.40 5.19
C THR A 104 -2.36 -0.03 4.25
N ILE A 105 -2.57 0.15 2.95
CA ILE A 105 -1.69 -0.26 1.84
C ILE A 105 -0.27 0.28 2.04
N LYS A 106 -0.12 1.54 2.47
CA LYS A 106 1.18 2.16 2.67
C LYS A 106 1.97 1.51 3.83
N ASN A 107 1.29 1.19 4.93
CA ASN A 107 1.92 0.51 6.07
C ASN A 107 2.34 -0.91 5.73
N ILE A 108 1.53 -1.62 4.93
CA ILE A 108 1.89 -2.95 4.43
C ILE A 108 3.11 -2.84 3.50
N GLU A 109 3.14 -1.86 2.58
CA GLU A 109 4.28 -1.64 1.67
C GLU A 109 5.60 -1.43 2.43
N VAL A 110 5.64 -0.56 3.43
CA VAL A 110 6.87 -0.33 4.22
C VAL A 110 7.25 -1.55 5.07
N SER A 111 6.26 -2.31 5.55
CA SER A 111 6.52 -3.50 6.37
C SER A 111 6.99 -4.71 5.57
N ILE A 112 6.74 -4.76 4.25
CA ILE A 112 7.28 -5.82 3.37
C ILE A 112 8.80 -5.67 3.19
N VAL A 113 9.34 -4.46 3.27
CA VAL A 113 10.72 -4.14 2.91
C VAL A 113 11.67 -3.99 4.10
N ASP A 114 11.12 -3.75 5.29
CA ASP A 114 11.86 -3.64 6.55
C ASP A 114 11.99 -5.02 7.23
#